data_AF-A0AAE1TP11-F1
#
_entry.id   AF-A0AAE1TP11-F1
#
_cell.length_a   1.000
_cell.length_b   1.000
_cell.length_c   1.000
_cell.angle_alpha   90.00
_cell.angle_beta   90.00
_cell.angle_gamma   90.00
#
_symmetry.space_group_name_H-M   'P 1'
#
loop_
_entity.id
_entity.type
_entity.pdbx_description
1 polymer ?
#
loop_
_entity_poly.entity_id
_entity_poly.type
_entity_poly.pdbx_seq_one_letter_code
_entity_poly.pdbx_strand_id
1 'polypeptide(L)'
;MIKLYYKEGDKMESDEAVKTPIEEVEGGWIHQLVVYAARNPWDFCWYLLLCLSPMFFISAVLSWKLAKALEAQEKDKNRKDKKKANISKVKRGKAN
;
A
#
# COMPACT_ATOMS: atom_id res chain seq x y z
N MET A 1 -63.02 -11.31 -10.65
CA MET A 1 -62.98 -10.44 -9.46
C MET A 1 -61.73 -10.81 -8.67
N ILE A 2 -60.62 -10.12 -8.94
CA ILE A 2 -59.31 -10.36 -8.32
C ILE A 2 -59.14 -9.28 -7.25
N LYS A 3 -59.14 -9.71 -5.99
CA LYS A 3 -58.75 -9.00 -4.77
C LYS A 3 -58.15 -10.13 -3.92
N LEU A 4 -56.91 -10.09 -3.44
CA LEU A 4 -56.28 -8.99 -2.73
C LEU A 4 -54.76 -9.05 -2.93
N TYR A 5 -54.22 -7.86 -3.12
CA TYR A 5 -52.80 -7.55 -3.16
C TYR A 5 -52.11 -7.84 -1.83
N TYR A 6 -50.87 -8.33 -1.96
CA TYR A 6 -49.70 -7.96 -1.17
C TYR A 6 -49.89 -7.90 0.35
N LYS A 7 -49.68 -9.06 0.98
CA LYS A 7 -49.45 -9.15 2.42
C LYS A 7 -48.01 -8.75 2.70
N GLU A 8 -47.85 -7.53 3.20
CA GLU A 8 -46.65 -7.00 3.84
C GLU A 8 -46.14 -8.04 4.87
N GLY A 9 -44.91 -8.51 4.72
CA GLY A 9 -44.24 -9.31 5.74
C GLY A 9 -43.56 -10.58 5.23
N ASP A 10 -42.48 -10.41 4.49
CA ASP A 10 -41.33 -11.33 4.56
C ASP A 10 -40.08 -10.59 4.07
N LYS A 11 -39.60 -9.66 4.91
CA LYS A 11 -38.18 -9.35 4.97
C LYS A 11 -37.58 -10.28 6.01
N MET A 12 -37.08 -11.44 5.60
CA MET A 12 -36.11 -12.24 6.34
C MET A 12 -35.53 -13.31 5.42
N GLU A 13 -34.49 -12.96 4.66
CA GLU A 13 -33.55 -13.97 4.15
C GLU A 13 -32.17 -13.34 3.87
N SER A 14 -31.58 -12.78 4.92
CA SER A 14 -30.15 -12.43 4.92
C SER A 14 -29.54 -12.49 6.32
N ASP A 15 -30.09 -13.37 7.17
CA ASP A 15 -29.56 -13.67 8.51
C ASP A 15 -29.23 -15.16 8.65
N GLU A 16 -28.98 -15.88 7.55
CA GLU A 16 -28.44 -17.24 7.63
C GLU A 16 -26.92 -17.22 7.78
N ALA A 17 -26.53 -17.25 9.06
CA ALA A 17 -25.44 -18.06 9.58
C ALA A 17 -24.02 -17.80 9.05
N VAL A 18 -23.40 -16.74 9.57
CA VAL A 18 -21.97 -16.81 9.94
C VAL A 18 -21.89 -16.79 11.46
N LYS A 19 -22.14 -17.96 12.08
CA LYS A 19 -21.80 -18.20 13.48
C LYS A 19 -20.38 -18.76 13.53
N THR A 20 -19.38 -17.88 13.54
CA THR A 20 -18.03 -18.26 13.96
C THR A 20 -17.93 -18.09 15.48
N PRO A 21 -17.59 -19.15 16.24
CA PRO A 21 -17.31 -19.03 17.67
C PRO A 21 -15.94 -18.34 17.83
N ILE A 22 -15.95 -17.02 17.90
CA ILE A 22 -14.81 -16.21 18.34
C ILE A 22 -15.33 -15.32 19.46
N GLU A 23 -15.71 -15.97 20.56
CA GLU A 23 -16.11 -15.28 21.78
C GLU A 23 -14.84 -14.90 22.55
N GLU A 24 -14.82 -13.64 23.00
CA GLU A 24 -13.88 -13.06 23.96
C GLU A 24 -12.44 -12.79 23.50
N VAL A 25 -12.24 -11.78 22.66
CA VAL A 25 -11.10 -10.88 22.85
C VAL A 25 -11.63 -9.47 22.80
N GLU A 26 -11.41 -8.71 23.87
CA GLU A 26 -11.61 -7.27 24.00
C GLU A 26 -11.37 -6.57 22.66
N GLY A 27 -12.45 -6.36 21.90
CA GLY A 27 -12.38 -6.31 20.45
C GLY A 27 -11.86 -4.96 19.96
N GLY A 28 -10.55 -4.82 19.90
CA GLY A 28 -9.88 -3.65 19.35
C GLY A 28 -10.30 -3.38 17.89
N TRP A 29 -9.91 -2.21 17.38
CA TRP A 29 -10.28 -1.73 16.04
C TRP A 29 -10.01 -2.74 14.90
N ILE A 30 -9.03 -3.64 15.06
CA ILE A 30 -8.74 -4.74 14.14
C ILE A 30 -9.89 -5.75 14.05
N HIS A 31 -10.49 -6.13 15.19
CA HIS A 31 -11.61 -7.08 15.19
C HIS A 31 -12.82 -6.50 14.45
N GLN A 32 -13.11 -5.22 14.67
CA GLN A 32 -14.17 -4.50 13.94
C GLN A 32 -13.91 -4.47 12.43
N LEU A 33 -12.65 -4.28 12.03
CA LEU A 33 -12.25 -4.29 10.63
C LEU A 33 -12.36 -5.68 9.99
N VAL A 34 -12.02 -6.74 10.72
CA VAL A 34 -12.17 -8.13 10.26
C VAL A 34 -13.64 -8.53 10.13
N VAL A 35 -14.47 -8.19 11.11
CA VAL A 35 -15.94 -8.41 11.03
C VAL A 35 -16.55 -7.63 9.87
N TYR A 36 -16.09 -6.40 9.62
CA TYR A 36 -16.54 -5.61 8.48
C TYR A 36 -16.13 -6.25 7.14
N ALA A 37 -14.89 -6.70 7.01
CA ALA A 37 -14.40 -7.40 5.82
C ALA A 37 -15.17 -8.72 5.56
N ALA A 38 -15.55 -9.43 6.62
CA ALA A 38 -16.35 -10.65 6.52
C ALA A 38 -17.81 -10.39 6.08
N ARG A 39 -18.40 -9.26 6.50
CA ARG A 39 -19.79 -8.90 6.13
C ARG A 39 -19.92 -8.39 4.70
N ASN A 40 -19.01 -7.52 4.25
CA ASN A 40 -19.06 -6.93 2.90
C ASN A 40 -17.65 -6.90 2.28
N PRO A 41 -17.17 -8.04 1.74
CA PRO A 41 -15.81 -8.14 1.23
C PRO A 41 -15.55 -7.24 0.02
N TRP A 42 -16.57 -7.03 -0.82
CA TRP A 42 -16.44 -6.20 -2.02
C TRP A 42 -16.22 -4.72 -1.70
N ASP A 43 -17.05 -4.17 -0.81
CA ASP A 43 -16.94 -2.77 -0.37
C ASP A 43 -15.64 -2.53 0.40
N PHE A 44 -15.23 -3.47 1.26
CA PHE A 44 -13.95 -3.39 1.96
C PHE A 44 -12.77 -3.30 0.99
N CYS A 45 -12.75 -4.16 -0.04
CA CYS A 45 -11.73 -4.12 -1.09
C CYS A 45 -11.73 -2.78 -1.83
N TRP A 46 -12.90 -2.24 -2.17
CA TRP A 46 -13.01 -0.95 -2.86
C TRP A 46 -12.40 0.19 -2.05
N TYR A 47 -12.77 0.33 -0.78
CA TYR A 47 -12.21 1.37 0.09
C TYR A 47 -10.72 1.17 0.35
N LEU A 48 -10.28 -0.09 0.50
CA LEU A 48 -8.86 -0.41 0.67
C LEU A 48 -8.07 0.00 -0.57
N LEU A 49 -8.54 -0.35 -1.78
CA LEU A 49 -7.93 0.04 -3.05
C LEU A 49 -7.92 1.57 -3.23
N LEU A 50 -9.02 2.24 -2.90
CA LEU A 50 -9.15 3.68 -3.04
C LEU A 50 -8.23 4.45 -2.08
N CYS A 51 -8.00 3.92 -0.88
CA CYS A 51 -7.04 4.48 0.08
C CYS A 51 -5.59 4.11 -0.24
N LEU A 52 -5.35 2.86 -0.66
CA LEU A 52 -4.01 2.33 -0.95
C LEU A 52 -3.43 2.91 -2.23
N SER A 53 -4.26 3.14 -3.26
CA SER A 53 -3.83 3.67 -4.57
C SER A 53 -3.06 5.00 -4.48
N PRO A 54 -3.58 6.08 -3.85
CA PRO A 54 -2.83 7.33 -3.73
C PRO A 54 -1.58 7.19 -2.86
N MET A 55 -1.66 6.39 -1.79
CA MET A 55 -0.51 6.16 -0.89
C MET A 55 0.63 5.42 -1.61
N PHE A 56 0.28 4.43 -2.43
CA PHE A 56 1.24 3.70 -3.26
C PHE A 56 1.84 4.59 -4.35
N PHE A 57 1.03 5.44 -4.99
CA PHE A 57 1.51 6.37 -6.01
C PHE A 57 2.52 7.38 -5.44
N ILE A 58 2.23 7.94 -4.26
CA ILE A 58 3.17 8.84 -3.57
C ILE A 58 4.48 8.11 -3.26
N SER A 59 4.40 6.88 -2.74
CA SER A 59 5.58 6.05 -2.46
C SER A 59 6.43 5.79 -3.71
N ALA A 60 5.79 5.49 -4.84
CA ALA A 60 6.46 5.28 -6.11
C ALA A 60 7.15 6.56 -6.62
N VAL A 61 6.48 7.71 -6.56
CA VAL A 61 7.07 9.01 -6.95
C VAL A 61 8.26 9.36 -6.07
N LEU A 62 8.15 9.13 -4.76
CA LEU A 62 9.24 9.41 -3.82
C LEU A 62 10.44 8.50 -4.08
N SER A 63 10.19 7.21 -4.31
CA SER A 63 11.22 6.23 -4.66
C SER A 63 11.94 6.61 -5.95
N TRP A 64 11.21 7.13 -6.94
CA TRP A 64 11.83 7.60 -8.19
C TRP A 64 12.68 8.86 -7.99
N LYS A 65 12.23 9.82 -7.18
CA LYS A 65 13.04 11.00 -6.83
C LYS A 65 14.32 10.59 -6.09
N LEU A 66 14.23 9.61 -5.20
CA LEU A 66 15.37 9.10 -4.44
C LEU A 66 16.35 8.36 -5.35
N ALA A 67 15.85 7.51 -6.26
CA ALA A 67 16.67 6.83 -7.26
C ALA A 67 17.43 7.83 -8.15
N LYS A 68 16.76 8.88 -8.63
CA LYS A 68 17.41 9.96 -9.39
C LYS A 68 18.47 10.70 -8.59
N ALA A 69 18.22 10.97 -7.31
CA ALA A 69 19.20 11.61 -6.44
C ALA A 69 20.44 10.73 -6.22
N LEU A 70 20.25 9.40 -6.15
CA LEU A 70 21.33 8.43 -6.02
C LEU A 70 22.19 8.38 -7.30
N GLU A 71 21.57 8.31 -8.47
CA GLU A 71 22.29 8.33 -9.77
C GLU A 71 23.13 9.60 -9.94
N ALA A 72 22.59 10.76 -9.54
CA ALA A 72 23.31 12.03 -9.59
C ALA A 72 24.53 12.04 -8.65
N GLN A 73 24.37 11.51 -7.43
CA GLN A 73 25.47 11.37 -6.47
C GLN A 73 26.56 10.41 -6.96
N GLU A 74 26.20 9.27 -7.56
CA GLU A 74 27.18 8.32 -8.11
C GLU A 74 27.97 8.92 -9.27
N LYS A 75 27.32 9.65 -10.18
CA LYS A 75 28.01 10.36 -11.28
C LYS A 75 29.00 11.39 -10.76
N ASP A 76 28.64 12.14 -9.71
CA ASP A 76 29.52 13.14 -9.12
C ASP A 76 30.71 12.51 -8.39
N LYS A 77 30.49 11.43 -7.64
CA LYS A 77 31.56 10.63 -7.01
C LYS A 77 32.51 10.08 -8.07
N ASN A 78 31.99 9.42 -9.10
CA ASN A 78 32.82 8.84 -10.16
C ASN A 78 33.64 9.91 -10.92
N ARG A 79 33.08 11.12 -11.12
CA ARG A 79 33.84 12.25 -11.68
C ARG A 79 34.97 12.71 -10.75
N LYS A 80 34.70 12.81 -9.45
CA LYS A 80 35.71 13.18 -8.44
C LYS A 80 36.81 12.13 -8.32
N ASP A 81 36.47 10.86 -8.39
CA ASP A 81 37.42 9.74 -8.30
C ASP A 81 38.33 9.69 -9.53
N LYS A 82 37.78 9.88 -10.73
CA LYS A 82 38.58 9.99 -11.98
C LYS A 82 39.58 11.15 -11.91
N LYS A 83 39.17 12.31 -11.38
CA LYS A 83 40.07 13.46 -11.20
C LYS A 83 41.18 13.16 -10.20
N LYS A 84 40.85 12.55 -9.06
CA LYS A 84 41.84 12.14 -8.04
C LYS A 84 42.83 11.11 -8.57
N ALA A 85 42.36 10.14 -9.35
CA ALA A 85 43.19 9.10 -9.97
C ALA A 85 44.17 9.67 -11.01
N ASN A 86 43.77 10.66 -11.80
CA ASN A 86 44.68 11.31 -12.74
C ASN A 86 45.70 12.19 -12.02
N ILE A 87 45.31 12.92 -10.98
CA ILE A 87 46.24 13.74 -10.18
C ILE A 87 47.25 12.86 -9.44
N SER A 88 46.83 11.72 -8.88
CA SER A 88 47.75 10.81 -8.20
C SER A 88 48.74 10.17 -9.16
N LYS A 89 48.33 9.80 -10.38
CA LYS A 89 49.23 9.31 -11.43
C LYS A 89 50.25 10.35 -11.87
N VAL A 90 49.84 11.61 -12.09
CA VAL A 90 50.74 12.71 -12.45
C VAL A 90 51.72 13.02 -11.31
N LYS A 91 51.26 13.03 -10.05
CA LYS A 91 52.14 13.23 -8.89
C LYS A 91 53.17 12.11 -8.75
N ARG A 92 52.78 10.86 -8.98
CA ARG A 92 53.69 9.69 -8.91
C ARG A 92 54.72 9.70 -10.03
N GLY A 93 54.34 10.13 -11.24
CA GLY A 93 55.27 10.28 -12.37
C GLY A 93 56.26 11.44 -12.25
N LYS A 94 56.03 12.40 -11.34
CA LYS A 94 56.92 13.54 -11.09
C LYS A 94 57.91 13.31 -9.94
N ALA A 95 57.80 12.18 -9.24
CA ALA A 95 58.68 11.78 -8.14
C ALA A 95 59.74 10.75 -8.55
N ASN A 96 59.78 10.36 -9.84
CA ASN A 96 60.85 9.58 -10.46
C ASN A 96 61.72 10.48 -11.34
#